data_AF-A0A835ZKC8-F1
#
_entry.id   AF-A0A835ZKC8-F1
#
_cell.length_a   1.000
_cell.length_b   1.000
_cell.length_c   1.000
_cell.angle_alpha   90.00
_cell.angle_beta   90.00
_cell.angle_gamma   90.00
#
_symmetry.space_group_name_H-M   'P 1'
#
loop_
_entity.id
_entity.type
_entity.pdbx_description
1 polymer ?
#
loop_
_entity_poly.entity_id
_entity_poly.type
_entity_poly.pdbx_seq_one_letter_code
_entity_poly.pdbx_strand_id
1 'polypeptide(L)'
;MGKGDPNKPRGKMSSYAFFVQTCREEHKKKHPDSSVNFAEFSKKCSERWKTMSAKEKSKFEDMAKSDKARYDREMKTYVPPKGD
;
A
#
# COMPACT_ATOMS: atom_id res chain seq x y z
N MET A 1 6.58 4.83 -16.32
CA MET A 1 7.13 4.28 -15.06
C MET A 1 8.15 3.24 -15.44
N GLY A 2 9.42 3.51 -15.17
CA GLY A 2 10.55 2.77 -15.72
C GLY A 2 10.50 1.28 -15.38
N LYS A 3 10.98 0.46 -16.33
CA LYS A 3 11.20 -0.97 -16.16
C LYS A 3 12.27 -1.17 -15.09
N GLY A 4 11.86 -1.16 -13.81
CA GLY A 4 12.69 -1.65 -12.72
C GLY A 4 12.92 -3.14 -12.90
N ASP A 5 14.00 -3.66 -12.31
CA ASP A 5 14.29 -5.08 -12.34
C ASP A 5 13.07 -5.89 -11.82
N PRO A 6 12.51 -6.82 -12.62
CA PRO A 6 11.38 -7.63 -12.21
C PRO A 6 11.67 -8.51 -10.98
N ASN A 7 12.95 -8.80 -10.71
CA ASN A 7 13.37 -9.55 -9.52
C ASN A 7 13.49 -8.68 -8.27
N LYS A 8 13.45 -7.34 -8.41
CA LYS A 8 13.52 -6.44 -7.27
C LYS A 8 12.25 -6.57 -6.44
N PRO A 9 12.36 -6.90 -5.14
CA PRO A 9 11.22 -6.93 -4.24
C PRO A 9 10.45 -5.62 -4.29
N ARG A 10 9.11 -5.74 -4.35
CA ARG A 10 8.24 -4.57 -4.37
C ARG A 10 8.45 -3.76 -3.09
N GLY A 11 8.57 -2.44 -3.23
CA GLY A 11 8.80 -1.55 -2.09
C GLY A 11 7.79 -1.72 -0.95
N LYS A 12 8.23 -1.39 0.26
CA LYS A 12 7.40 -1.46 1.48
C LYS A 12 6.15 -0.60 1.35
N MET A 13 5.01 -1.12 1.77
CA MET A 13 3.78 -0.36 1.92
C MET A 13 3.71 0.25 3.32
N SER A 14 3.36 1.54 3.39
CA SER A 14 3.08 2.23 4.65
C SER A 14 1.68 1.88 5.17
N SER A 15 1.41 2.20 6.44
CA SER A 15 0.09 2.02 7.05
C SER A 15 -0.99 2.77 6.27
N TYR A 16 -0.69 3.99 5.83
CA TYR A 16 -1.58 4.76 4.96
C TYR A 16 -1.81 4.10 3.60
N ALA A 17 -0.78 3.50 2.98
CA ALA A 17 -0.93 2.80 1.71
C ALA A 17 -1.88 1.58 1.83
N PHE A 18 -1.75 0.80 2.90
CA PHE A 18 -2.68 -0.30 3.20
C PHE A 18 -4.10 0.19 3.45
N PHE A 19 -4.25 1.32 4.14
CA PHE A 19 -5.55 1.94 4.36
C PHE A 19 -6.22 2.38 3.07
N VAL A 20 -5.48 3.08 2.19
CA VAL A 20 -5.98 3.52 0.87
C VAL A 20 -6.36 2.32 0.01
N GLN A 21 -5.56 1.25 0.03
CA GLN A 21 -5.88 0.02 -0.67
C GLN A 21 -7.16 -0.63 -0.14
N THR A 22 -7.31 -0.73 1.18
CA THR A 22 -8.52 -1.27 1.82
C THR A 22 -9.75 -0.45 1.45
N CYS A 23 -9.67 0.88 1.55
CA CYS A 23 -10.75 1.77 1.14
C CYS A 23 -11.12 1.57 -0.34
N ARG A 24 -10.13 1.30 -1.20
CA ARG A 24 -10.35 1.14 -2.65
C ARG A 24 -11.05 -0.18 -2.93
N GLU A 25 -10.65 -1.25 -2.23
CA GLU A 25 -11.28 -2.57 -2.32
C GLU A 25 -12.71 -2.53 -1.79
N GLU A 26 -12.96 -1.87 -0.65
CA GLU A 26 -14.31 -1.64 -0.11
C GLU A 26 -15.18 -0.87 -1.11
N HIS A 27 -14.66 0.19 -1.71
CA HIS A 27 -15.38 0.96 -2.72
C HIS A 27 -15.69 0.12 -3.96
N LYS A 28 -14.73 -0.65 -4.46
CA LYS A 28 -14.94 -1.53 -5.62
C LYS A 28 -15.97 -2.63 -5.33
N LYS A 29 -16.02 -3.16 -4.11
CA LYS A 29 -17.03 -4.15 -3.71
C LYS A 29 -18.44 -3.55 -3.65
N LYS A 30 -18.57 -2.31 -3.15
CA LYS A 30 -19.86 -1.61 -3.04
C LYS A 30 -20.34 -1.03 -4.36
N HIS A 31 -19.41 -0.62 -5.22
CA HIS A 31 -19.69 0.03 -6.50
C HIS A 31 -18.85 -0.62 -7.62
N PRO A 32 -19.16 -1.87 -8.00
CA PRO A 32 -18.38 -2.61 -9.00
C PRO A 32 -18.36 -1.93 -10.38
N ASP A 33 -19.44 -1.23 -10.75
CA ASP A 33 -19.59 -0.53 -12.04
C ASP A 33 -19.15 0.94 -12.01
N SER A 34 -18.74 1.46 -10.84
CA SER A 34 -18.33 2.86 -10.73
C SER A 34 -16.81 3.01 -10.89
N SER A 35 -16.42 3.85 -11.84
CA SER A 35 -15.05 4.33 -11.96
C SER A 35 -14.69 5.20 -10.77
N VAL A 36 -13.64 4.83 -10.04
CA VAL A 36 -13.15 5.61 -8.89
C VAL A 36 -12.27 6.74 -9.40
N ASN A 37 -12.73 7.98 -9.27
CA ASN A 37 -11.86 9.14 -9.49
C ASN A 37 -10.77 9.15 -8.40
N PHE A 38 -9.51 8.89 -8.81
CA PHE A 38 -8.40 8.77 -7.88
C PHE A 38 -8.14 10.05 -7.07
N ALA A 39 -8.34 11.23 -7.67
CA ALA A 39 -8.12 12.50 -6.98
C ALA A 39 -9.13 12.71 -5.85
N GLU A 40 -10.42 12.45 -6.13
CA GLU A 40 -11.48 12.56 -5.13
C GLU A 40 -11.34 11.48 -4.05
N PHE A 41 -11.03 10.25 -4.46
CA PHE A 41 -10.82 9.14 -3.56
C PHE A 41 -9.62 9.35 -2.64
N SER A 42 -8.52 9.91 -3.16
CA SER A 42 -7.34 10.26 -2.37
C SER A 42 -7.66 11.32 -1.31
N LYS A 43 -8.43 12.37 -1.67
CA LYS A 43 -8.91 13.37 -0.72
C LYS A 43 -9.74 12.73 0.41
N LYS A 44 -10.78 11.96 0.05
CA LYS A 44 -11.64 11.24 0.99
C LYS A 44 -10.85 10.30 1.91
N CYS A 45 -9.89 9.56 1.37
CA CYS A 45 -9.01 8.70 2.17
C CYS A 45 -8.17 9.52 3.14
N SER A 46 -7.58 10.64 2.69
CA SER A 46 -6.75 11.47 3.56
C SER A 46 -7.53 12.06 4.73
N GLU A 47 -8.78 12.49 4.50
CA GLU A 47 -9.67 13.02 5.53
C GLU A 47 -10.06 11.93 6.52
N ARG A 48 -10.50 10.76 6.03
CA ARG A 48 -10.84 9.60 6.87
C ARG A 48 -9.64 9.15 7.70
N TRP A 49 -8.45 9.09 7.11
CA TRP A 49 -7.24 8.74 7.85
C TRP A 49 -6.93 9.73 8.98
N LYS A 50 -7.15 11.04 8.78
CA LYS A 50 -6.95 12.03 9.84
C LYS A 50 -7.93 11.85 10.99
N THR A 51 -9.19 11.54 10.70
CA THR A 51 -10.24 11.37 11.72
C THR A 51 -10.23 10.00 12.41
N MET A 52 -9.53 9.01 11.84
CA MET A 52 -9.41 7.68 12.44
C MET A 52 -8.67 7.69 13.77
N SER A 53 -9.16 6.86 14.69
CA SER A 53 -8.56 6.64 16.00
C SER A 53 -7.23 5.89 15.91
N ALA A 54 -6.39 6.02 16.94
CA ALA A 54 -5.15 5.25 17.05
C ALA A 54 -5.39 3.73 17.00
N LYS A 55 -6.50 3.25 17.57
CA LYS A 55 -6.87 1.83 17.56
C LYS A 55 -7.14 1.32 16.14
N GLU A 56 -7.87 2.10 15.34
CA GLU A 56 -8.13 1.73 13.94
C GLU A 56 -6.86 1.82 13.09
N LYS A 57 -6.03 2.85 13.32
CA LYS A 57 -4.72 3.00 12.67
C LYS A 57 -3.76 1.87 13.01
N SER A 58 -3.79 1.37 14.25
CA SER A 58 -2.93 0.28 14.74
C SER A 58 -3.02 -0.95 13.83
N LYS A 59 -4.23 -1.30 13.36
CA LYS A 59 -4.41 -2.41 12.42
C LYS A 59 -3.56 -2.24 11.16
N PHE A 60 -3.54 -1.03 10.59
CA PHE A 60 -2.76 -0.72 9.39
C PHE A 60 -1.26 -0.56 9.68
N GLU A 61 -0.91 -0.10 10.88
CA GLU A 61 0.49 -0.08 11.34
C GLU A 61 1.05 -1.49 11.48
N ASP A 62 0.29 -2.44 12.01
CA ASP A 62 0.72 -3.83 12.14
C ASP A 62 0.85 -4.51 10.77
N MET A 63 -0.04 -4.19 9.82
CA MET A 63 0.13 -4.59 8.42
C MET A 63 1.41 -4.01 7.81
N ALA A 64 1.70 -2.72 8.04
CA ALA A 64 2.92 -2.09 7.56
C ALA A 64 4.19 -2.67 8.19
N LYS A 65 4.17 -3.00 9.49
CA LYS A 65 5.27 -3.70 10.16
C LYS A 65 5.51 -5.09 9.55
N SER A 66 4.43 -5.82 9.28
CA SER A 66 4.51 -7.14 8.65
C SER A 66 5.06 -7.05 7.22
N ASP A 67 4.61 -6.05 6.46
CA ASP A 67 5.09 -5.77 5.10
C ASP A 67 6.57 -5.36 5.08
N LYS A 68 6.99 -4.55 6.05
CA LYS A 68 8.41 -4.23 6.27
C LYS A 68 9.23 -5.50 6.48
N ALA A 69 8.76 -6.43 7.32
CA ALA A 69 9.45 -7.70 7.56
C ALA A 69 9.52 -8.58 6.29
N ARG A 70 8.43 -8.63 5.50
CA ARG A 70 8.42 -9.29 4.18
C ARG A 70 9.50 -8.70 3.27
N TYR A 71 9.49 -7.39 3.07
CA TYR A 71 10.46 -6.72 2.20
C TYR A 71 11.89 -6.93 2.68
N ASP A 72 12.15 -6.82 3.99
CA ASP A 72 13.49 -7.03 4.54
C ASP A 72 13.97 -8.48 4.30
N ARG A 73 13.06 -9.47 4.35
CA ARG A 73 13.37 -10.86 3.99
C ARG A 73 13.63 -11.03 2.50
N GLU A 74 12.77 -10.47 1.65
CA GLU A 74 12.90 -10.57 0.19
C GLU A 74 14.16 -9.86 -0.32
N MET A 75 14.51 -8.71 0.27
CA MET A 75 15.72 -7.96 -0.06
C MET A 75 17.01 -8.67 0.37
N LYS A 76 16.98 -9.46 1.45
CA LYS A 76 18.14 -10.28 1.84
C LYS A 76 18.47 -11.34 0.79
N THR A 77 17.43 -11.87 0.12
CA THR A 77 17.58 -12.86 -0.96
C THR A 77 17.71 -12.22 -2.33
N TYR A 78 17.50 -10.90 -2.44
CA TYR A 78 17.57 -10.19 -3.70
C TYR A 78 19.03 -9.97 -4.11
N VAL A 79 19.38 -10.49 -5.28
CA VAL A 79 20.66 -10.24 -5.93
C VAL A 79 20.38 -9.27 -7.08
N PRO A 80 20.83 -8.00 -7.01
CA PRO A 80 20.65 -7.08 -8.11
C PRO A 80 21.38 -7.62 -9.36
N PRO A 81 20.86 -7.35 -10.57
CA PRO A 81 21.55 -7.68 -11.79
C PRO A 81 22.92 -7.00 -11.74
N LYS A 82 23.98 -7.69 -12.19
CA LYS A 82 25.24 -7.00 -12.45
C LYS A 82 24.93 -5.87 -13.43
N GLY A 83 25.14 -4.63 -12.99
CA GLY A 83 25.12 -3.50 -13.91
C GLY A 83 26.18 -3.76 -14.96
N ASP A 84 25.80 -3.61 -16.23
CA ASP A 84 26.75 -3.46 -17.33
C ASP A 84 27.65 -2.25 -17.08
#